data_AF-U9WGN3-F1
#
_entry.id   AF-U9WGN3-F1
#
_cell.length_a   1.000
_cell.length_b   1.000
_cell.length_c   1.000
_cell.angle_alpha   90.00
_cell.angle_beta   90.00
_cell.angle_gamma   90.00
#
_symmetry.space_group_name_H-M   'P 1'
#
loop_
_entity.id
_entity.type
_entity.pdbx_description
1 polymer ?
#
loop_
_entity_poly.entity_id
_entity_poly.type
_entity_poly.pdbx_seq_one_letter_code
_entity_poly.pdbx_strand_id
1 'polypeptide(L)'
;MESSSPSATSVPDEREVRRAALVDRRQRLTDALALAPYDLILYLERAVVYSDLAYPDLAAGDAYRALLLTDEVLNEGFEYHEQAKGSLETHSTNPYPKVLDHGNLLANIKNTTDGEDGDGSEPYRQLATTASVRCFQILSLSLLLCGCLASASDFVEKGLKILPGNKELLEIKGYIEQVARRRLRLKPDEPIDFHDLPDTGAVRREIYPWNTYEPDRFSEESLSFLNGQLETMAPKCAVKVSCLPVLLEGESNTDEYEIIPTCNQLGLFAKEDIAPGEAVLKEYSLLTANNRHKESTCDACGTELPPLKMQTEAVNCPECYDTVFCDEFCFSQANEQYHPAVCDKDVDSIAKDPEAKDVAESLYLLLLARLLAMSNHQEVHPLALKEIKYIWGDFVPTQLNDIDLSVNAGPPPEWTLPFSFKYNIEIPLHVLEKMDIDIFETLPQHDLWVFNTAYSKFRGTASARKGLRDGRPEVAAVHPFWCLANHDCDPNVTWEWGGRMTLFARETRVVGNRPGGIKAGEEILNHYCDVDLPVKDRREWAQGALGGWCMCRRCRDEAAAANGSD
;
A
#
# COMPACT_ATOMS: atom_id res chain seq x y z
N MET A 1 -30.55 -6.82 51.48
CA MET A 1 -31.45 -6.54 50.35
C MET A 1 -30.98 -5.24 49.75
N GLU A 2 -30.01 -5.33 48.84
CA GLU A 2 -29.60 -4.21 47.99
C GLU A 2 -29.88 -4.65 46.56
N SER A 3 -30.69 -3.85 45.89
CA SER A 3 -31.26 -4.11 44.58
C SER A 3 -30.19 -4.08 43.51
N SER A 4 -29.93 -5.24 42.91
CA SER A 4 -29.29 -5.36 41.61
C SER A 4 -30.15 -4.68 40.55
N SER A 5 -29.63 -3.59 39.99
CA SER A 5 -30.21 -2.97 38.80
C SER A 5 -29.86 -3.84 37.59
N PRO A 6 -30.83 -4.19 36.72
CA PRO A 6 -30.54 -4.98 35.54
C PRO A 6 -29.71 -4.16 34.55
N SER A 7 -28.63 -4.79 34.06
CA SER A 7 -27.85 -4.34 32.90
C SER A 7 -28.79 -3.92 31.77
N ALA A 8 -28.75 -2.64 31.41
CA ALA A 8 -29.38 -2.15 30.20
C ALA A 8 -28.62 -2.75 29.01
N THR A 9 -29.24 -3.72 28.34
CA THR A 9 -28.88 -4.11 26.98
C THR A 9 -28.91 -2.86 26.10
N SER A 10 -27.74 -2.34 25.77
CA SER A 10 -27.58 -1.25 24.80
C SER A 10 -28.10 -1.73 23.45
N VAL A 11 -29.11 -1.05 22.92
CA VAL A 11 -29.55 -1.25 21.53
C VAL A 11 -28.33 -1.02 20.63
N PRO A 12 -28.00 -1.95 19.71
CA PRO A 12 -26.89 -1.75 18.78
C PRO A 12 -27.08 -0.46 17.98
N ASP A 13 -26.02 0.31 17.78
CA ASP A 13 -26.05 1.51 16.93
C ASP A 13 -26.52 1.11 15.52
N GLU A 14 -27.54 1.79 14.98
CA GLU A 14 -28.07 1.54 13.63
C GLU A 14 -26.97 1.59 12.56
N ARG A 15 -25.92 2.40 12.78
CA ARG A 15 -24.73 2.48 11.91
C ARG A 15 -23.94 1.18 11.92
N GLU A 16 -23.73 0.58 13.09
CA GLU A 16 -22.99 -0.68 13.26
C GLU A 16 -23.74 -1.83 12.60
N VAL A 17 -25.06 -1.89 12.76
CA VAL A 17 -25.92 -2.90 12.11
C VAL A 17 -25.86 -2.77 10.59
N ARG A 18 -25.96 -1.54 10.05
CA ARG A 18 -25.84 -1.29 8.61
C ARG A 18 -24.46 -1.70 8.08
N ARG A 19 -23.39 -1.35 8.80
CA ARG A 19 -22.02 -1.70 8.43
C ARG A 19 -21.83 -3.22 8.39
N ALA A 20 -22.30 -3.95 9.41
CA ALA A 20 -22.22 -5.40 9.45
C ALA A 20 -22.94 -6.06 8.27
N ALA A 21 -24.14 -5.56 7.90
CA ALA A 21 -24.88 -6.06 6.75
C ALA A 21 -24.15 -5.81 5.40
N LEU A 22 -23.46 -4.67 5.27
CA LEU A 22 -22.64 -4.36 4.10
C LEU A 22 -21.39 -5.26 4.02
N VAL A 23 -20.73 -5.52 5.15
CA VAL A 23 -19.58 -6.45 5.21
C VAL A 23 -20.01 -7.87 4.84
N ASP A 24 -21.15 -8.36 5.34
CA ASP A 24 -21.71 -9.64 4.92
C ASP A 24 -22.01 -9.69 3.41
N ARG A 25 -22.64 -8.64 2.87
CA ARG A 25 -22.92 -8.55 1.43
C ARG A 25 -21.63 -8.55 0.61
N ARG A 26 -20.60 -7.81 1.04
CA ARG A 26 -19.27 -7.82 0.42
C ARG A 26 -18.67 -9.22 0.39
N GLN A 27 -18.80 -9.97 1.50
CA GLN A 27 -18.27 -11.33 1.56
C GLN A 27 -19.00 -12.26 0.58
N ARG A 28 -20.34 -12.22 0.54
CA ARG A 28 -21.12 -13.01 -0.42
C ARG A 28 -20.78 -12.72 -1.88
N LEU A 29 -20.53 -11.45 -2.22
CA LEU A 29 -20.09 -11.07 -3.56
C LEU A 29 -18.67 -11.54 -3.86
N THR A 30 -17.79 -11.53 -2.87
CA THR A 30 -16.42 -12.07 -3.01
C THR A 30 -16.45 -13.59 -3.22
N ASP A 31 -17.28 -14.31 -2.47
CA ASP A 31 -17.47 -15.76 -2.65
C ASP A 31 -18.08 -16.08 -4.02
N ALA A 32 -19.01 -15.24 -4.51
CA ALA A 32 -19.59 -15.38 -5.84
C ALA A 32 -18.54 -15.13 -6.94
N LEU A 33 -17.69 -14.11 -6.79
CA LEU A 33 -16.58 -13.85 -7.72
C LEU A 33 -15.55 -14.98 -7.75
N ALA A 34 -15.31 -15.66 -6.63
CA ALA A 34 -14.46 -16.84 -6.61
C ALA A 34 -15.03 -18.01 -7.45
N LEU A 35 -16.35 -18.04 -7.68
CA LEU A 35 -17.03 -19.03 -8.52
C LEU A 35 -17.26 -18.55 -9.96
N ALA A 36 -17.35 -17.24 -10.17
CA ALA A 36 -17.61 -16.59 -11.46
C ALA A 36 -16.66 -15.38 -11.64
N PRO A 37 -15.36 -15.61 -11.83
CA PRO A 37 -14.33 -14.56 -11.79
C PRO A 37 -14.46 -13.53 -12.92
N TYR A 38 -15.08 -13.89 -14.04
CA TYR A 38 -15.28 -13.02 -15.20
C TYR A 38 -16.65 -12.32 -15.22
N ASP A 39 -17.43 -12.38 -14.14
CA ASP A 39 -18.73 -11.71 -14.06
C ASP A 39 -18.58 -10.23 -13.68
N LEU A 40 -18.62 -9.36 -14.70
CA LEU A 40 -18.51 -7.91 -14.52
C LEU A 40 -19.65 -7.30 -13.67
N ILE A 41 -20.83 -7.95 -13.61
CA ILE A 41 -21.96 -7.46 -12.80
C ILE A 41 -21.66 -7.67 -11.32
N LEU A 42 -21.04 -8.79 -10.94
CA LEU A 42 -20.62 -9.04 -9.57
C LEU A 42 -19.57 -8.03 -9.10
N TYR A 43 -18.60 -7.67 -9.94
CA TYR A 43 -17.64 -6.59 -9.63
C TYR A 43 -18.34 -5.26 -9.42
N LEU A 44 -19.26 -4.87 -10.31
CA LEU A 44 -20.02 -3.62 -10.15
C LEU A 44 -20.85 -3.60 -8.87
N GLU A 45 -21.51 -4.72 -8.53
CA GLU A 45 -22.26 -4.83 -7.28
C GLU A 45 -21.35 -4.69 -6.06
N ARG A 46 -20.16 -5.28 -6.10
CA ARG A 46 -19.18 -5.20 -5.01
C ARG A 46 -18.55 -3.80 -4.90
N ALA A 47 -18.32 -3.13 -6.03
CA ALA A 47 -17.88 -1.73 -6.08
C ALA A 47 -18.88 -0.78 -5.41
N VAL A 48 -20.19 -1.00 -5.61
CA VAL A 48 -21.23 -0.22 -4.92
C VAL A 48 -21.20 -0.50 -3.42
N VAL A 49 -21.02 -1.76 -2.99
CA VAL A 49 -20.90 -2.09 -1.56
C VAL A 49 -19.65 -1.45 -0.94
N TYR A 50 -18.51 -1.43 -1.64
CA TYR A 50 -17.32 -0.71 -1.17
C TYR A 50 -17.57 0.80 -1.05
N SER A 51 -18.28 1.40 -2.01
CA SER A 51 -18.68 2.81 -1.93
C SER A 51 -19.56 3.07 -0.71
N ASP A 52 -20.55 2.21 -0.45
CA ASP A 52 -21.44 2.30 0.73
C ASP A 52 -20.70 2.08 2.06
N LEU A 53 -19.58 1.34 2.05
CA LEU A 53 -18.67 1.15 3.17
C LEU A 53 -17.63 2.29 3.32
N ALA A 54 -17.67 3.31 2.46
CA ALA A 54 -16.69 4.39 2.37
C ALA A 54 -15.24 3.89 2.09
N TYR A 55 -15.10 2.97 1.14
CA TYR A 55 -13.83 2.57 0.51
C TYR A 55 -13.83 2.92 -0.98
N PRO A 56 -13.68 4.21 -1.34
CA PRO A 56 -13.66 4.63 -2.74
C PRO A 56 -12.50 4.01 -3.52
N ASP A 57 -11.37 3.75 -2.86
CA ASP A 57 -10.22 3.04 -3.42
C ASP A 57 -10.61 1.65 -3.94
N LEU A 58 -11.26 0.85 -3.08
CA LEU A 58 -11.70 -0.50 -3.43
C LEU A 58 -12.81 -0.50 -4.47
N ALA A 59 -13.72 0.48 -4.40
CA ALA A 59 -14.74 0.68 -5.41
C ALA A 59 -14.13 1.00 -6.79
N ALA A 60 -13.07 1.83 -6.84
CA ALA A 60 -12.35 2.11 -8.08
C ALA A 60 -11.66 0.85 -8.63
N GLY A 61 -11.03 0.04 -7.77
CA GLY A 61 -10.40 -1.23 -8.17
C GLY A 61 -11.39 -2.20 -8.83
N ASP A 62 -12.55 -2.42 -8.23
CA ASP A 62 -13.59 -3.30 -8.79
C ASP A 62 -14.22 -2.73 -10.07
N ALA A 63 -14.49 -1.42 -10.10
CA ALA A 63 -15.03 -0.79 -11.30
C ALA A 63 -14.03 -0.81 -12.47
N TYR A 64 -12.71 -0.79 -12.18
CA TYR A 64 -11.69 -0.95 -13.21
C TYR A 64 -11.65 -2.38 -13.77
N ARG A 65 -11.68 -3.40 -12.90
CA ARG A 65 -11.77 -4.81 -13.35
C ARG A 65 -13.03 -5.06 -14.18
N ALA A 66 -14.17 -4.51 -13.75
CA ALA A 66 -15.41 -4.57 -14.51
C ALA A 66 -15.26 -3.89 -15.89
N LEU A 67 -14.58 -2.75 -15.96
CA LEU A 67 -14.31 -2.05 -17.22
C LEU A 67 -13.46 -2.90 -18.17
N LEU A 68 -12.39 -3.54 -17.67
CA LEU A 68 -11.58 -4.47 -18.47
C LEU A 68 -12.43 -5.61 -19.03
N LEU A 69 -13.32 -6.20 -18.22
CA LEU A 69 -14.25 -7.24 -18.69
C LEU A 69 -15.26 -6.72 -19.71
N THR A 70 -15.65 -5.45 -19.67
CA THR A 70 -16.47 -4.88 -20.77
C THR A 70 -15.71 -4.84 -22.09
N ASP A 71 -14.40 -4.55 -22.05
CA ASP A 71 -13.55 -4.56 -23.25
C ASP A 71 -13.34 -5.99 -23.76
N GLU A 72 -13.15 -6.98 -22.86
CA GLU A 72 -13.10 -8.41 -23.19
C GLU A 72 -14.38 -8.86 -23.90
N VAL A 73 -15.56 -8.47 -23.40
CA VAL A 73 -16.84 -8.82 -24.05
C VAL A 73 -16.98 -8.18 -25.43
N LEU A 74 -16.52 -6.93 -25.59
CA LEU A 74 -16.70 -6.17 -26.82
C LEU A 74 -15.66 -6.50 -27.90
N ASN A 75 -14.51 -7.07 -27.54
CA ASN A 75 -13.44 -7.42 -28.47
C ASN A 75 -13.19 -8.94 -28.54
N GLU A 76 -13.60 -9.55 -29.66
CA GLU A 76 -13.43 -10.99 -29.94
C GLU A 76 -11.96 -11.48 -29.99
N GLY A 77 -10.99 -10.55 -30.06
CA GLY A 77 -9.57 -10.87 -30.12
C GLY A 77 -8.85 -10.85 -28.76
N PHE A 78 -9.55 -10.54 -27.67
CA PHE A 78 -8.93 -10.50 -26.34
C PHE A 78 -8.94 -11.89 -25.68
N GLU A 79 -8.02 -12.08 -24.73
CA GLU A 79 -7.69 -13.38 -24.14
C GLU A 79 -8.88 -14.04 -23.42
N TYR A 80 -9.70 -13.23 -22.75
CA TYR A 80 -10.79 -13.68 -21.89
C TYR A 80 -12.17 -13.45 -22.50
N HIS A 81 -12.25 -13.17 -23.81
CA HIS A 81 -13.49 -12.86 -24.51
C HIS A 81 -14.60 -13.89 -24.25
N GLU A 82 -14.31 -15.18 -24.46
CA GLU A 82 -15.31 -16.25 -24.34
C GLU A 82 -15.80 -16.41 -22.89
N GLN A 83 -14.91 -16.29 -21.91
CA GLN A 83 -15.24 -16.37 -20.48
C GLN A 83 -16.12 -15.19 -20.05
N ALA A 84 -15.72 -13.95 -20.40
CA ALA A 84 -16.45 -12.74 -20.04
C ALA A 84 -17.82 -12.68 -20.74
N LYS A 85 -17.87 -13.04 -22.03
CA LYS A 85 -19.12 -13.13 -22.79
C LYS A 85 -20.05 -14.19 -22.18
N GLY A 86 -19.56 -15.41 -21.98
CA GLY A 86 -20.35 -16.51 -21.44
C GLY A 86 -20.91 -16.20 -20.05
N SER A 87 -20.15 -15.48 -19.22
CA SER A 87 -20.64 -14.98 -17.94
C SER A 87 -21.76 -13.95 -18.12
N LEU A 88 -21.57 -12.97 -19.00
CA LEU A 88 -22.55 -11.90 -19.22
C LEU A 88 -23.87 -12.39 -19.84
N GLU A 89 -23.82 -13.44 -20.66
CA GLU A 89 -25.01 -14.09 -21.25
C GLU A 89 -25.96 -14.70 -20.21
N THR A 90 -25.50 -14.92 -18.97
CA THR A 90 -26.36 -15.38 -17.86
C THR A 90 -27.30 -14.30 -17.35
N HIS A 91 -27.04 -13.02 -17.69
CA HIS A 91 -27.83 -11.87 -17.29
C HIS A 91 -28.85 -11.47 -18.35
N SER A 92 -29.96 -10.86 -17.92
CA SER A 92 -31.05 -10.41 -18.80
C SER A 92 -31.03 -8.89 -18.98
N THR A 93 -31.46 -8.41 -20.15
CA THR A 93 -31.81 -6.99 -20.37
C THR A 93 -33.28 -6.69 -20.00
N ASN A 94 -34.04 -7.70 -19.55
CA ASN A 94 -35.41 -7.54 -19.06
C ASN A 94 -35.73 -8.54 -17.94
N PRO A 95 -35.66 -8.14 -16.66
CA PRO A 95 -35.15 -6.86 -16.18
C PRO A 95 -33.62 -6.77 -16.30
N TYR A 96 -33.09 -5.56 -16.44
CA TYR A 96 -31.65 -5.30 -16.29
C TYR A 96 -31.17 -5.66 -14.88
N PRO A 97 -29.88 -6.02 -14.70
CA PRO A 97 -29.26 -6.11 -13.38
C PRO A 97 -29.43 -4.80 -12.61
N LYS A 98 -29.79 -4.90 -11.31
CA LYS A 98 -30.12 -3.72 -10.48
C LYS A 98 -28.99 -2.70 -10.41
N VAL A 99 -27.73 -3.14 -10.46
CA VAL A 99 -26.57 -2.25 -10.43
C VAL A 99 -26.45 -1.35 -11.67
N LEU A 100 -27.07 -1.76 -12.79
CA LEU A 100 -27.15 -1.00 -14.04
C LEU A 100 -28.37 -0.08 -14.09
N ASP A 101 -29.39 -0.33 -13.27
CA ASP A 101 -30.56 0.55 -13.09
C ASP A 101 -30.25 1.68 -12.10
N HIS A 102 -29.26 2.51 -12.46
CA HIS A 102 -28.78 3.60 -11.61
C HIS A 102 -28.97 4.97 -12.26
N GLY A 103 -29.60 5.89 -11.52
CA GLY A 103 -29.88 7.24 -11.99
C GLY A 103 -30.76 7.26 -13.23
N ASN A 104 -30.28 7.90 -14.31
CA ASN A 104 -30.97 7.93 -15.62
C ASN A 104 -30.25 7.08 -16.67
N LEU A 105 -29.38 6.14 -16.27
CA LEU A 105 -28.50 5.41 -17.18
C LEU A 105 -29.29 4.67 -18.27
N LEU A 106 -30.22 3.79 -17.86
CA LEU A 106 -31.02 3.00 -18.80
C LEU A 106 -31.92 3.85 -19.69
N ALA A 107 -32.46 4.96 -19.17
CA ALA A 107 -33.28 5.87 -19.95
C ALA A 107 -32.46 6.61 -21.02
N ASN A 108 -31.24 7.05 -20.67
CA ASN A 108 -30.36 7.75 -21.59
C ASN A 108 -29.84 6.84 -22.71
N ILE A 109 -29.54 5.58 -22.40
CA ILE A 109 -29.10 4.59 -23.40
C ILE A 109 -30.23 4.30 -24.40
N LYS A 110 -31.45 4.04 -23.93
CA LYS A 110 -32.62 3.81 -24.79
C LYS A 110 -32.89 4.97 -25.75
N ASN A 111 -32.80 6.21 -25.26
CA ASN A 111 -32.97 7.41 -26.10
C ASN A 111 -31.88 7.58 -27.16
N THR A 112 -30.70 6.98 -26.98
CA THR A 112 -29.59 7.04 -27.93
C THR A 112 -29.71 5.95 -28.99
N THR A 113 -30.21 4.76 -28.61
CA THR A 113 -30.44 3.63 -29.53
C THR A 113 -31.68 3.78 -30.42
N ASP A 114 -32.63 4.64 -30.05
CA ASP A 114 -33.84 4.91 -30.86
C ASP A 114 -33.57 5.77 -32.11
N GLY A 115 -32.34 6.25 -32.32
CA GLY A 115 -31.93 7.11 -33.45
C GLY A 115 -31.07 6.44 -34.54
N GLU A 116 -30.58 5.22 -34.31
CA GLU A 116 -29.83 4.42 -35.28
C GLU A 116 -30.63 3.17 -35.62
N ASP A 117 -31.18 3.10 -36.84
CA ASP A 117 -31.84 1.90 -37.38
C ASP A 117 -30.92 0.67 -37.22
N GLY A 118 -31.31 -0.32 -36.40
CA GLY A 118 -30.51 -1.53 -36.22
C GLY A 118 -31.01 -2.55 -35.19
N ASP A 119 -32.19 -3.12 -35.41
CA ASP A 119 -32.60 -4.45 -34.93
C ASP A 119 -31.44 -5.47 -35.16
N GLY A 120 -30.66 -5.81 -34.12
CA GLY A 120 -29.56 -6.79 -34.26
C GLY A 120 -28.41 -6.81 -33.24
N SER A 121 -28.28 -5.87 -32.30
CA SER A 121 -27.20 -5.97 -31.29
C SER A 121 -27.53 -7.06 -30.25
N GLU A 122 -26.65 -8.05 -30.11
CA GLU A 122 -26.84 -9.14 -29.16
C GLU A 122 -26.99 -8.62 -27.71
N PRO A 123 -27.88 -9.19 -26.87
CA PRO A 123 -28.19 -8.65 -25.53
C PRO A 123 -26.97 -8.42 -24.64
N TYR A 124 -25.96 -9.29 -24.72
CA TYR A 124 -24.73 -9.17 -23.93
C TYR A 124 -23.90 -7.94 -24.35
N ARG A 125 -23.89 -7.53 -25.63
CA ARG A 125 -23.22 -6.30 -26.08
C ARG A 125 -23.89 -5.04 -25.53
N GLN A 126 -25.22 -5.06 -25.42
CA GLN A 126 -25.98 -3.97 -24.79
C GLN A 126 -25.68 -3.86 -23.29
N LEU A 127 -25.60 -5.02 -22.62
CA LEU A 127 -25.21 -5.08 -21.20
C LEU A 127 -23.78 -4.56 -21.00
N ALA A 128 -22.81 -4.99 -21.82
CA ALA A 128 -21.42 -4.54 -21.71
C ALA A 128 -21.28 -3.03 -21.94
N THR A 129 -21.97 -2.47 -22.94
CA THR A 129 -21.98 -1.02 -23.21
C THR A 129 -22.62 -0.24 -22.06
N THR A 130 -23.71 -0.75 -21.48
CA THR A 130 -24.35 -0.14 -20.31
C THR A 130 -23.44 -0.19 -19.09
N ALA A 131 -22.80 -1.34 -18.88
CA ALA A 131 -21.88 -1.57 -17.78
C ALA A 131 -20.63 -0.70 -17.89
N SER A 132 -20.08 -0.45 -19.09
CA SER A 132 -18.89 0.40 -19.25
C SER A 132 -19.19 1.84 -18.81
N VAL A 133 -20.36 2.39 -19.17
CA VAL A 133 -20.81 3.70 -18.66
C VAL A 133 -20.98 3.68 -17.13
N ARG A 134 -21.52 2.59 -16.57
CA ARG A 134 -21.61 2.43 -15.11
C ARG A 134 -20.23 2.37 -14.44
N CYS A 135 -19.25 1.71 -15.06
CA CYS A 135 -17.87 1.69 -14.61
C CYS A 135 -17.30 3.11 -14.57
N PHE A 136 -17.46 3.90 -15.64
CA PHE A 136 -17.00 5.29 -15.67
C PHE A 136 -17.64 6.16 -14.57
N GLN A 137 -18.92 5.95 -14.25
CA GLN A 137 -19.58 6.66 -13.14
C GLN A 137 -18.91 6.35 -11.80
N ILE A 138 -18.69 5.07 -11.49
CA ILE A 138 -18.09 4.65 -10.22
C ILE A 138 -16.62 5.06 -10.17
N LEU A 139 -15.83 4.75 -11.21
CA LEU A 139 -14.41 5.10 -11.30
C LEU A 139 -14.18 6.58 -11.08
N SER A 140 -14.89 7.42 -11.82
CA SER A 140 -14.69 8.87 -11.77
C SER A 140 -15.01 9.45 -10.40
N LEU A 141 -16.14 9.04 -9.80
CA LEU A 141 -16.54 9.50 -8.48
C LEU A 141 -15.57 9.00 -7.40
N SER A 142 -15.21 7.72 -7.45
CA SER A 142 -14.29 7.12 -6.49
C SER A 142 -12.90 7.76 -6.55
N LEU A 143 -12.35 7.96 -7.75
CA LEU A 143 -11.04 8.60 -7.93
C LEU A 143 -11.05 10.07 -7.49
N LEU A 144 -12.16 10.79 -7.72
CA LEU A 144 -12.36 12.12 -7.16
C LEU A 144 -12.31 12.09 -5.62
N LEU A 145 -13.00 11.14 -4.98
CA LEU A 145 -13.00 10.98 -3.52
C LEU A 145 -11.62 10.59 -2.98
N CYS A 146 -10.85 9.80 -3.72
CA CYS A 146 -9.45 9.48 -3.41
C CYS A 146 -8.49 10.66 -3.67
N GLY A 147 -8.94 11.74 -4.31
CA GLY A 147 -8.11 12.91 -4.66
C GLY A 147 -7.27 12.77 -5.95
N CYS A 148 -7.53 11.76 -6.77
CA CYS A 148 -6.87 11.51 -8.06
C CYS A 148 -7.58 12.28 -9.18
N LEU A 149 -7.37 13.59 -9.26
CA LEU A 149 -8.18 14.48 -10.10
C LEU A 149 -7.94 14.29 -11.60
N ALA A 150 -6.69 14.04 -12.01
CA ALA A 150 -6.36 13.83 -13.42
C ALA A 150 -7.03 12.55 -13.93
N SER A 151 -6.82 11.43 -13.24
CA SER A 151 -7.43 10.15 -13.57
C SER A 151 -8.96 10.21 -13.51
N ALA A 152 -9.54 10.88 -12.50
CA ALA A 152 -11.00 11.07 -12.44
C ALA A 152 -11.51 11.84 -13.66
N SER A 153 -10.83 12.92 -14.08
CA SER A 153 -11.20 13.70 -15.25
C SER A 153 -11.15 12.86 -16.52
N ASP A 154 -10.09 12.08 -16.72
CA ASP A 154 -9.92 11.22 -17.90
C ASP A 154 -11.04 10.19 -18.03
N PHE A 155 -11.43 9.54 -16.91
CA PHE A 155 -12.51 8.55 -16.92
C PHE A 155 -13.89 9.19 -17.14
N VAL A 156 -14.14 10.40 -16.61
CA VAL A 156 -15.37 11.14 -16.92
C VAL A 156 -15.46 11.43 -18.41
N GLU A 157 -14.36 11.90 -19.02
CA GLU A 157 -14.35 12.22 -20.45
C GLU A 157 -14.56 10.98 -21.32
N LYS A 158 -13.95 9.84 -20.97
CA LYS A 158 -14.18 8.57 -21.65
C LYS A 158 -15.66 8.16 -21.57
N GLY A 159 -16.29 8.25 -20.40
CA GLY A 159 -17.71 7.93 -20.23
C GLY A 159 -18.63 8.88 -21.00
N LEU A 160 -18.34 10.19 -21.01
CA LEU A 160 -19.12 11.19 -21.76
C LEU A 160 -18.91 11.08 -23.28
N LYS A 161 -17.81 10.51 -23.77
CA LYS A 161 -17.65 10.18 -25.19
C LYS A 161 -18.63 9.09 -25.63
N ILE A 162 -18.91 8.11 -24.76
CA ILE A 162 -19.88 7.04 -25.03
C ILE A 162 -21.31 7.56 -24.88
N LEU A 163 -21.59 8.32 -23.81
CA LEU A 163 -22.93 8.83 -23.53
C LEU A 163 -22.90 10.32 -23.11
N PRO A 164 -22.84 11.26 -24.07
CA PRO A 164 -22.66 12.70 -23.80
C PRO A 164 -23.72 13.33 -22.89
N GLY A 165 -24.94 12.79 -22.90
CA GLY A 165 -26.06 13.26 -22.07
C GLY A 165 -26.15 12.65 -20.68
N ASN A 166 -25.15 11.87 -20.22
CA ASN A 166 -25.17 11.24 -18.91
C ASN A 166 -25.08 12.31 -17.80
N LYS A 167 -26.20 12.52 -17.08
CA LYS A 167 -26.31 13.56 -16.05
C LYS A 167 -25.33 13.35 -14.89
N GLU A 168 -25.13 12.13 -14.45
CA GLU A 168 -24.25 11.82 -13.33
C GLU A 168 -22.79 12.07 -13.68
N LEU A 169 -22.34 11.67 -14.88
CA LEU A 169 -20.98 12.00 -15.34
C LEU A 169 -20.78 13.52 -15.51
N LEU A 170 -21.80 14.25 -15.98
CA LEU A 170 -21.76 15.71 -16.05
C LEU A 170 -21.69 16.36 -14.66
N GLU A 171 -22.41 15.82 -13.67
CA GLU A 171 -22.34 16.27 -12.27
C GLU A 171 -20.96 15.98 -11.67
N ILE A 172 -20.42 14.78 -11.86
CA ILE A 172 -19.07 14.40 -11.43
C ILE A 172 -18.03 15.33 -12.07
N LYS A 173 -18.16 15.62 -13.37
CA LYS A 173 -17.31 16.60 -14.07
C LYS A 173 -17.30 17.94 -13.34
N GLY A 174 -18.48 18.47 -13.00
CA GLY A 174 -18.62 19.73 -12.28
C GLY A 174 -17.95 19.70 -10.90
N TYR A 175 -18.04 18.58 -10.17
CA TYR A 175 -17.34 18.41 -8.89
C TYR A 175 -15.82 18.36 -9.06
N ILE A 176 -15.30 17.63 -10.06
CA ILE A 176 -13.86 17.61 -10.38
C ILE A 176 -13.36 19.02 -10.66
N GLU A 177 -14.05 19.78 -11.52
CA GLU A 177 -13.68 21.16 -11.83
C GLU A 177 -13.68 22.06 -10.59
N GLN A 178 -14.66 21.90 -9.70
CA GLN A 178 -14.73 22.65 -8.45
C GLN A 178 -13.55 22.33 -7.52
N VAL A 179 -13.20 21.06 -7.36
CA VAL A 179 -12.10 20.64 -6.49
C VAL A 179 -10.74 21.02 -7.10
N ALA A 180 -10.58 20.86 -8.42
CA ALA A 180 -9.39 21.27 -9.17
C ALA A 180 -9.09 22.76 -8.98
N ARG A 181 -10.10 23.64 -9.15
CA ARG A 181 -9.94 25.09 -8.94
C ARG A 181 -9.46 25.42 -7.52
N ARG A 182 -9.97 24.73 -6.50
CA ARG A 182 -9.53 24.93 -5.11
C ARG A 182 -8.09 24.48 -4.90
N ARG A 183 -7.72 23.30 -5.41
CA ARG A 183 -6.37 22.73 -5.28
C ARG A 183 -5.31 23.57 -6.00
N LEU A 184 -5.62 24.05 -7.20
CA LEU A 184 -4.74 24.88 -8.02
C LEU A 184 -4.80 26.38 -7.67
N ARG A 185 -5.65 26.78 -6.70
CA ARG A 185 -5.86 28.18 -6.27
C ARG A 185 -6.25 29.12 -7.43
N LEU A 186 -7.05 28.63 -8.37
CA LEU A 186 -7.49 29.35 -9.56
C LEU A 186 -8.67 30.28 -9.27
N LYS A 187 -8.79 31.35 -10.05
CA LYS A 187 -9.98 32.22 -10.04
C LYS A 187 -11.18 31.56 -10.77
N PRO A 188 -12.43 32.02 -10.55
CA PRO A 188 -13.62 31.42 -11.17
C PRO A 188 -13.56 31.30 -12.70
N ASP A 189 -13.01 32.29 -13.39
CA ASP A 189 -12.99 32.37 -14.85
C ASP A 189 -11.66 31.92 -15.47
N GLU A 190 -10.70 31.50 -14.66
CA GLU A 190 -9.39 31.04 -15.13
C GLU A 190 -9.53 29.63 -15.74
N PRO A 191 -8.91 29.34 -16.90
CA PRO A 191 -8.96 28.00 -17.45
C PRO A 191 -8.24 27.00 -16.53
N ILE A 192 -8.78 25.79 -16.42
CA ILE A 192 -8.11 24.69 -15.74
C ILE A 192 -7.18 24.05 -16.77
N ASP A 193 -5.87 24.03 -16.48
CA ASP A 193 -4.96 23.17 -17.24
C ASP A 193 -5.06 21.74 -16.69
N PHE A 194 -5.56 20.83 -17.51
CA PHE A 194 -5.77 19.45 -17.11
C PHE A 194 -4.43 18.69 -16.94
N HIS A 195 -3.34 19.16 -17.53
CA HIS A 195 -2.01 18.59 -17.33
C HIS A 195 -1.43 18.86 -15.94
N ASP A 196 -1.88 19.93 -15.28
CA ASP A 196 -1.43 20.31 -13.93
C ASP A 196 -2.30 19.67 -12.82
N LEU A 197 -3.30 18.85 -13.18
CA LEU A 197 -4.16 18.23 -12.19
C LEU A 197 -3.37 17.25 -11.32
N PRO A 198 -3.44 17.37 -9.98
CA PRO A 198 -2.83 16.41 -9.08
C PRO A 198 -3.53 15.06 -9.21
N ASP A 199 -2.74 14.00 -9.33
CA ASP A 199 -3.24 12.63 -9.49
C ASP A 199 -2.84 11.72 -8.32
N THR A 200 -2.53 12.34 -7.19
CA THR A 200 -2.19 11.65 -5.94
C THR A 200 -3.03 12.22 -4.83
N GLY A 201 -3.68 11.33 -4.09
CA GLY A 201 -4.31 11.66 -2.83
C GLY A 201 -4.00 10.62 -1.79
N ALA A 202 -4.95 10.38 -0.90
CA ALA A 202 -4.78 9.43 0.19
C ALA A 202 -6.07 8.68 0.46
N VAL A 203 -5.95 7.48 1.01
CA VAL A 203 -7.04 6.55 1.32
C VAL A 203 -6.83 5.95 2.72
N ARG A 204 -7.82 5.21 3.19
CA ARG A 204 -7.82 4.63 4.54
C ARG A 204 -6.61 3.72 4.73
N ARG A 205 -5.92 3.89 5.87
CA ARG A 205 -4.82 3.03 6.30
C ARG A 205 -5.24 2.25 7.54
N GLU A 206 -5.90 1.11 7.34
CA GLU A 206 -6.46 0.31 8.43
C GLU A 206 -6.34 -1.19 8.18
N ILE A 207 -6.56 -1.97 9.23
CA ILE A 207 -6.80 -3.41 9.09
C ILE A 207 -8.23 -3.56 8.59
N TYR A 208 -8.39 -3.85 7.30
CA TYR A 208 -9.71 -4.07 6.71
C TYR A 208 -10.50 -5.13 7.50
N PRO A 209 -11.81 -4.96 7.73
CA PRO A 209 -12.59 -5.88 8.58
C PRO A 209 -12.59 -7.35 8.15
N TRP A 210 -12.31 -7.62 6.88
CA TRP A 210 -12.21 -8.97 6.30
C TRP A 210 -10.76 -9.45 6.12
N ASN A 211 -9.76 -8.68 6.57
CA ASN A 211 -8.36 -9.10 6.52
C ASN A 211 -8.09 -10.11 7.64
N THR A 212 -7.88 -11.38 7.27
CA THR A 212 -7.56 -12.48 8.19
C THR A 212 -6.06 -12.78 8.28
N TYR A 213 -5.23 -12.03 7.56
CA TYR A 213 -3.78 -12.26 7.50
C TYR A 213 -2.97 -11.43 8.50
N GLU A 214 -3.53 -10.34 9.02
CA GLU A 214 -2.84 -9.52 10.01
C GLU A 214 -2.76 -10.26 11.37
N PRO A 215 -1.55 -10.56 11.87
CA PRO A 215 -1.41 -11.30 13.12
C PRO A 215 -1.57 -10.39 14.34
N ASP A 216 -1.88 -10.97 15.49
CA ASP A 216 -1.51 -10.35 16.76
C ASP A 216 0.01 -10.41 16.90
N ARG A 217 0.67 -9.29 16.60
CA ARG A 217 2.13 -9.14 16.65
C ARG A 217 2.69 -9.34 18.06
N PHE A 218 1.88 -9.18 19.11
CA PHE A 218 2.30 -9.27 20.51
C PHE A 218 2.03 -10.63 21.15
N SER A 219 1.36 -11.54 20.43
CA SER A 219 1.09 -12.88 20.91
C SER A 219 2.38 -13.70 21.13
N GLU A 220 2.32 -14.67 22.04
CA GLU A 220 3.44 -15.59 22.29
C GLU A 220 3.83 -16.37 21.03
N GLU A 221 2.88 -16.71 20.17
CA GLU A 221 3.12 -17.38 18.90
C GLU A 221 3.94 -16.51 17.94
N SER A 222 3.53 -15.25 17.74
CA SER A 222 4.27 -14.29 16.91
C SER A 222 5.69 -14.05 17.45
N LEU A 223 5.83 -13.85 18.76
CA LEU A 223 7.14 -13.64 19.40
C LEU A 223 8.03 -14.88 19.27
N SER A 224 7.49 -16.08 19.45
CA SER A 224 8.23 -17.34 19.30
C SER A 224 8.74 -17.51 17.87
N PHE A 225 7.87 -17.30 16.87
CA PHE A 225 8.24 -17.35 15.46
C PHE A 225 9.36 -16.35 15.13
N LEU A 226 9.19 -15.08 15.52
CA LEU A 226 10.17 -14.03 15.26
C LEU A 226 11.51 -14.31 15.94
N ASN A 227 11.52 -14.76 17.20
CA ASN A 227 12.75 -15.11 17.89
C ASN A 227 13.47 -16.31 17.27
N GLY A 228 12.72 -17.30 16.77
CA GLY A 228 13.28 -18.44 16.05
C GLY A 228 13.98 -18.04 14.74
N GLN A 229 13.40 -17.11 13.98
CA GLN A 229 14.05 -16.56 12.79
C GLN A 229 15.27 -15.69 13.16
N LEU A 230 15.13 -14.85 14.18
CA LEU A 230 16.16 -13.91 14.65
C LEU A 230 17.46 -14.61 15.08
N GLU A 231 17.38 -15.81 15.66
CA GLU A 231 18.53 -16.55 16.19
C GLU A 231 19.67 -16.73 15.19
N THR A 232 19.33 -16.88 13.91
CA THR A 232 20.32 -17.07 12.83
C THR A 232 21.08 -15.78 12.46
N MET A 233 20.46 -14.61 12.64
CA MET A 233 20.97 -13.32 12.17
C MET A 233 21.41 -12.37 13.29
N ALA A 234 20.90 -12.57 14.51
CA ALA A 234 21.20 -11.77 15.69
C ALA A 234 21.15 -12.66 16.96
N PRO A 235 22.09 -13.62 17.13
CA PRO A 235 22.03 -14.63 18.18
C PRO A 235 22.07 -14.06 19.60
N LYS A 236 22.60 -12.83 19.77
CA LYS A 236 22.62 -12.11 21.05
C LYS A 236 21.36 -11.31 21.35
N CYS A 237 20.39 -11.30 20.44
CA CYS A 237 19.18 -10.50 20.57
C CYS A 237 17.93 -11.36 20.77
N ALA A 238 16.86 -10.71 21.23
CA ALA A 238 15.51 -11.27 21.30
C ALA A 238 14.49 -10.20 20.91
N VAL A 239 13.44 -10.60 20.20
CA VAL A 239 12.25 -9.76 19.99
C VAL A 239 11.39 -9.81 21.24
N LYS A 240 11.00 -8.64 21.76
CA LYS A 240 10.06 -8.50 22.88
C LYS A 240 9.07 -7.36 22.62
N VAL A 241 8.03 -7.29 23.42
CA VAL A 241 7.15 -6.11 23.46
C VAL A 241 7.89 -4.97 24.16
N SER A 242 8.02 -3.83 23.48
CA SER A 242 8.50 -2.57 24.03
C SER A 242 7.32 -1.63 24.26
N CYS A 243 7.40 -0.81 25.31
CA CYS A 243 6.39 0.17 25.68
C CYS A 243 6.94 1.55 25.31
N LEU A 244 6.51 2.08 24.17
CA LEU A 244 7.02 3.32 23.61
C LEU A 244 6.06 4.49 23.84
N PRO A 245 6.56 5.73 23.92
CA PRO A 245 5.70 6.90 23.93
C PRO A 245 4.76 6.94 22.71
N VAL A 246 3.51 7.38 22.94
CA VAL A 246 2.63 7.78 21.84
C VAL A 246 3.22 9.01 21.17
N LEU A 247 3.34 8.96 19.85
CA LEU A 247 3.88 10.06 19.06
C LEU A 247 2.82 11.13 18.81
N LEU A 248 3.28 12.34 18.54
CA LEU A 248 2.42 13.51 18.35
C LEU A 248 2.41 13.95 16.89
N GLU A 249 1.29 14.51 16.44
CA GLU A 249 1.14 15.00 15.06
C GLU A 249 1.72 16.42 14.87
N GLY A 250 2.10 17.11 15.95
CA GLY A 250 2.69 18.45 15.91
C GLY A 250 3.12 18.98 17.28
N GLU A 251 3.43 20.29 17.35
CA GLU A 251 3.84 20.97 18.59
C GLU A 251 2.78 20.84 19.67
N SER A 252 3.23 20.45 20.86
CA SER A 252 2.38 20.27 22.04
C SER A 252 3.21 20.52 23.30
N ASN A 253 2.56 21.08 24.33
CA ASN A 253 3.19 21.33 25.64
C ASN A 253 3.46 20.05 26.44
N THR A 254 3.28 18.87 25.84
CA THR A 254 3.54 17.56 26.47
C THR A 254 5.03 17.25 26.64
N ASP A 255 5.92 18.00 25.98
CA ASP A 255 7.37 17.79 26.09
C ASP A 255 7.88 17.96 27.54
N GLU A 256 7.21 18.80 28.34
CA GLU A 256 7.54 19.07 29.75
C GLU A 256 6.97 18.01 30.73
N TYR A 257 6.08 17.11 30.30
CA TYR A 257 5.37 16.20 31.21
C TYR A 257 6.23 15.00 31.64
N GLU A 258 6.33 14.73 32.94
CA GLU A 258 7.10 13.58 33.44
C GLU A 258 6.55 12.22 32.96
N ILE A 259 5.23 12.10 32.82
CA ILE A 259 4.54 10.88 32.38
C ILE A 259 3.80 11.18 31.09
N ILE A 260 4.09 10.39 30.05
CA ILE A 260 3.45 10.48 28.73
C ILE A 260 2.71 9.18 28.42
N PRO A 261 1.61 9.23 27.65
CA PRO A 261 0.93 8.03 27.18
C PRO A 261 1.88 7.13 26.40
N THR A 262 1.72 5.82 26.54
CA THR A 262 2.53 4.83 25.84
C THR A 262 1.67 3.86 25.04
N CYS A 263 2.27 3.25 24.02
CA CYS A 263 1.69 2.16 23.24
C CYS A 263 2.69 1.00 23.13
N ASN A 264 2.17 -0.20 22.89
CA ASN A 264 3.00 -1.37 22.68
C ASN A 264 3.52 -1.40 21.24
N GLN A 265 4.81 -1.66 21.09
CA GLN A 265 5.45 -2.01 19.83
C GLN A 265 6.34 -3.23 20.03
N LEU A 266 6.85 -3.79 18.94
CA LEU A 266 7.94 -4.78 19.04
C LEU A 266 9.27 -4.04 19.15
N GLY A 267 10.20 -4.61 19.90
CA GLY A 267 11.55 -4.11 20.11
C GLY A 267 12.58 -5.24 20.09
N LEU A 268 13.81 -4.94 19.70
CA LEU A 268 14.95 -5.85 19.86
C LEU A 268 15.64 -5.60 21.20
N PHE A 269 15.99 -6.65 21.93
CA PHE A 269 16.65 -6.56 23.23
C PHE A 269 17.88 -7.47 23.28
N ALA A 270 18.95 -6.98 23.90
CA ALA A 270 20.14 -7.78 24.15
C ALA A 270 19.85 -8.88 25.18
N LYS A 271 20.22 -10.12 24.87
CA LYS A 271 20.19 -11.27 25.81
C LYS A 271 21.46 -11.34 26.65
N GLU A 272 22.56 -10.82 26.12
CA GLU A 272 23.88 -10.76 26.74
C GLU A 272 24.59 -9.46 26.34
N ASP A 273 25.72 -9.17 26.98
CA ASP A 273 26.51 -7.98 26.66
C ASP A 273 27.04 -8.02 25.22
N ILE A 274 26.93 -6.90 24.52
CA ILE A 274 27.43 -6.67 23.16
C ILE A 274 28.54 -5.62 23.23
N ALA A 275 29.72 -5.97 22.73
CA ALA A 275 30.87 -5.09 22.80
C ALA A 275 30.73 -3.87 21.87
N PRO A 276 31.36 -2.73 22.19
CA PRO A 276 31.45 -1.60 21.26
C PRO A 276 32.04 -2.05 19.91
N GLY A 277 31.42 -1.66 18.79
CA GLY A 277 31.82 -2.05 17.43
C GLY A 277 31.38 -3.45 17.00
N GLU A 278 30.79 -4.26 17.88
CA GLU A 278 30.32 -5.60 17.56
C GLU A 278 29.06 -5.55 16.66
N ALA A 279 28.97 -6.48 15.70
CA ALA A 279 27.77 -6.65 14.89
C ALA A 279 26.62 -7.23 15.74
N VAL A 280 25.50 -6.52 15.78
CA VAL A 280 24.30 -6.85 16.56
C VAL A 280 23.33 -7.72 15.75
N LEU A 281 23.15 -7.39 14.47
CA LEU A 281 22.22 -8.05 13.55
C LEU A 281 22.81 -8.03 12.14
N LYS A 282 22.68 -9.13 11.39
CA LYS A 282 23.09 -9.26 9.98
C LYS A 282 21.96 -9.89 9.17
N GLU A 283 21.10 -9.06 8.61
CA GLU A 283 19.90 -9.50 7.90
C GLU A 283 20.11 -9.49 6.38
N TYR A 284 19.68 -10.58 5.73
CA TYR A 284 19.57 -10.66 4.28
C TYR A 284 18.12 -10.45 3.88
N SER A 285 17.88 -9.52 2.96
CA SER A 285 16.53 -9.11 2.56
C SER A 285 16.34 -9.30 1.07
N LEU A 286 15.50 -10.27 0.72
CA LEU A 286 15.21 -10.59 -0.67
C LEU A 286 14.04 -9.77 -1.25
N LEU A 287 13.19 -9.22 -0.38
CA LEU A 287 12.20 -8.22 -0.74
C LEU A 287 12.89 -6.87 -0.98
N THR A 288 13.66 -6.83 -2.07
CA THR A 288 14.52 -5.72 -2.51
C THR A 288 14.22 -5.41 -3.97
N ALA A 289 14.19 -4.13 -4.29
CA ALA A 289 13.96 -3.63 -5.65
C ALA A 289 14.85 -2.43 -5.98
N ASN A 290 15.21 -2.31 -7.26
CA ASN A 290 15.93 -1.17 -7.84
C ASN A 290 15.03 -0.48 -8.89
N ASN A 291 14.96 0.85 -8.94
CA ASN A 291 14.19 1.59 -9.93
C ASN A 291 15.01 2.06 -11.17
N ARG A 292 16.29 1.67 -11.30
CA ARG A 292 17.13 1.99 -12.45
C ARG A 292 17.09 0.89 -13.50
N HIS A 293 16.96 1.29 -14.76
CA HIS A 293 17.05 0.34 -15.87
C HIS A 293 18.52 0.08 -16.23
N LYS A 294 18.88 -1.19 -16.42
CA LYS A 294 20.22 -1.63 -16.89
C LYS A 294 21.39 -1.16 -16.02
N GLU A 295 21.16 -0.98 -14.72
CA GLU A 295 22.23 -0.72 -13.78
C GLU A 295 22.98 -2.01 -13.43
N SER A 296 24.27 -1.88 -13.12
CA SER A 296 25.12 -3.01 -12.71
C SER A 296 24.85 -3.39 -11.25
N THR A 297 23.61 -3.72 -10.89
CA THR A 297 23.20 -4.18 -9.55
C THR A 297 22.68 -5.60 -9.55
N CYS A 298 22.94 -6.34 -8.47
CA CYS A 298 22.37 -7.65 -8.22
C CYS A 298 20.84 -7.57 -8.12
N ASP A 299 20.12 -8.40 -8.88
CA ASP A 299 18.65 -8.44 -8.84
C ASP A 299 18.10 -8.84 -7.45
N ALA A 300 18.82 -9.71 -6.73
CA ALA A 300 18.38 -10.21 -5.43
C ALA A 300 18.60 -9.22 -4.28
N CYS A 301 19.80 -8.63 -4.16
CA CYS A 301 20.19 -7.85 -2.98
C CYS A 301 20.37 -6.35 -3.26
N GLY A 302 20.28 -5.94 -4.52
CA GLY A 302 20.43 -4.55 -4.96
C GLY A 302 21.84 -3.97 -4.84
N THR A 303 22.85 -4.72 -4.42
CA THR A 303 24.25 -4.25 -4.37
C THR A 303 24.86 -4.16 -5.76
N GLU A 304 25.81 -3.23 -5.95
CA GLU A 304 26.63 -3.19 -7.16
C GLU A 304 27.28 -4.55 -7.45
N LEU A 305 27.19 -4.99 -8.70
CA LEU A 305 27.80 -6.22 -9.15
C LEU A 305 29.34 -6.10 -9.13
N PRO A 306 30.06 -7.19 -8.83
CA PRO A 306 31.50 -7.21 -8.92
C PRO A 306 32.03 -6.75 -10.29
N PRO A 307 33.16 -6.03 -10.37
CA PRO A 307 33.75 -5.65 -11.65
C PRO A 307 34.10 -6.88 -12.51
N LEU A 308 33.96 -6.76 -13.83
CA LEU A 308 34.22 -7.81 -14.85
C LEU A 308 35.70 -8.27 -14.97
N LYS A 309 36.51 -8.15 -13.92
CA LYS A 309 37.90 -8.67 -13.92
C LYS A 309 37.88 -10.21 -13.92
N MET A 310 38.99 -10.84 -14.32
CA MET A 310 39.10 -12.26 -14.73
C MET A 310 38.64 -13.35 -13.72
N GLN A 311 38.08 -12.99 -12.58
CA GLN A 311 37.43 -13.88 -11.61
C GLN A 311 36.23 -13.14 -10.99
N THR A 312 35.13 -13.02 -11.75
CA THR A 312 33.88 -12.49 -11.21
C THR A 312 33.11 -13.62 -10.52
N GLU A 313 32.62 -13.37 -9.31
CA GLU A 313 31.69 -14.26 -8.59
C GLU A 313 30.26 -14.11 -9.10
N ALA A 314 29.99 -13.09 -9.93
CA ALA A 314 28.66 -12.83 -10.46
C ALA A 314 28.13 -14.01 -11.29
N VAL A 315 26.87 -14.35 -11.07
CA VAL A 315 26.17 -15.46 -11.71
C VAL A 315 25.06 -14.87 -12.59
N ASN A 316 25.04 -15.25 -13.86
CA ASN A 316 23.93 -14.91 -14.75
C ASN A 316 22.83 -15.96 -14.62
N CYS A 317 21.57 -15.55 -14.78
CA CYS A 317 20.52 -16.53 -14.98
C CYS A 317 20.80 -17.34 -16.27
N PRO A 318 20.70 -18.68 -16.24
CA PRO A 318 20.91 -19.50 -17.43
C PRO A 318 19.78 -19.40 -18.47
N GLU A 319 18.61 -18.88 -18.07
CA GLU A 319 17.40 -18.80 -18.89
C GLU A 319 17.18 -17.39 -19.45
N CYS A 320 17.08 -16.38 -18.58
CA CYS A 320 16.98 -14.99 -19.01
C CYS A 320 18.38 -14.34 -19.07
N TYR A 321 18.75 -13.84 -20.25
CA TYR A 321 20.10 -13.30 -20.49
C TYR A 321 20.37 -11.95 -19.82
N ASP A 322 19.34 -11.33 -19.22
CA ASP A 322 19.39 -9.97 -18.71
C ASP A 322 19.56 -9.88 -17.19
N THR A 323 19.27 -10.96 -16.45
CA THR A 323 19.33 -10.94 -14.97
C THR A 323 20.67 -11.44 -14.45
N VAL A 324 21.30 -10.65 -13.58
CA VAL A 324 22.60 -10.96 -12.97
C VAL A 324 22.54 -10.88 -11.44
N PHE A 325 23.19 -11.83 -10.79
CA PHE A 325 23.33 -11.94 -9.34
C PHE A 325 24.78 -11.73 -8.93
N CYS A 326 25.04 -11.14 -7.75
CA CYS A 326 26.41 -10.85 -7.32
C CYS A 326 27.23 -12.09 -6.98
N ASP A 327 26.58 -13.18 -6.56
CA ASP A 327 27.20 -14.46 -6.20
C ASP A 327 26.19 -15.62 -6.32
N GLU A 328 26.69 -16.85 -6.14
CA GLU A 328 25.90 -18.09 -6.15
C GLU A 328 24.82 -18.10 -5.05
N PHE A 329 25.08 -17.45 -3.92
CA PHE A 329 24.11 -17.35 -2.82
C PHE A 329 22.89 -16.54 -3.24
N CYS A 330 23.08 -15.36 -3.82
CA CYS A 330 22.00 -14.51 -4.31
C CYS A 330 21.23 -15.18 -5.45
N PHE A 331 21.92 -15.86 -6.37
CA PHE A 331 21.27 -16.65 -7.42
C PHE A 331 20.38 -17.75 -6.82
N SER A 332 20.93 -18.55 -5.89
CA SER A 332 20.21 -19.64 -5.23
C SER A 332 18.98 -19.12 -4.47
N GLN A 333 19.14 -18.04 -3.70
CA GLN A 333 18.03 -17.45 -2.93
C GLN A 333 16.95 -16.85 -3.84
N ALA A 334 17.34 -16.19 -4.93
CA ALA A 334 16.38 -15.69 -5.91
C ALA A 334 15.62 -16.82 -6.58
N ASN A 335 16.33 -17.86 -7.02
CA ASN A 335 15.75 -19.02 -7.70
C ASN A 335 14.78 -19.81 -6.80
N GLU A 336 15.06 -19.90 -5.51
CA GLU A 336 14.20 -20.59 -4.53
C GLU A 336 12.94 -19.78 -4.16
N GLN A 337 12.96 -18.45 -4.30
CA GLN A 337 11.94 -17.62 -3.66
C GLN A 337 11.12 -16.73 -4.59
N TYR A 338 11.61 -16.31 -5.76
CA TYR A 338 10.81 -15.47 -6.67
C TYR A 338 11.19 -15.55 -8.15
N HIS A 339 12.46 -15.79 -8.50
CA HIS A 339 12.97 -15.53 -9.85
C HIS A 339 12.22 -16.31 -10.94
N PRO A 340 11.85 -17.59 -10.74
CA PRO A 340 11.08 -18.33 -11.74
C PRO A 340 9.72 -17.71 -12.07
N ALA A 341 9.13 -16.90 -11.17
CA ALA A 341 7.87 -16.21 -11.45
C ALA A 341 8.02 -14.98 -12.38
N VAL A 342 9.24 -14.49 -12.59
CA VAL A 342 9.54 -13.28 -13.38
C VAL A 342 10.60 -13.50 -14.47
N CYS A 343 11.18 -14.70 -14.55
CA CYS A 343 12.21 -15.05 -15.52
C CYS A 343 11.68 -14.94 -16.96
N ASP A 344 12.36 -14.16 -17.80
CA ASP A 344 12.01 -13.92 -19.21
C ASP A 344 10.62 -13.29 -19.45
N LYS A 345 10.08 -12.62 -18.42
CA LYS A 345 8.73 -11.99 -18.46
C LYS A 345 8.74 -10.47 -18.66
N ASP A 346 9.91 -9.85 -18.81
CA ASP A 346 10.08 -8.40 -19.02
C ASP A 346 9.36 -7.56 -17.93
N VAL A 347 9.19 -8.11 -16.73
CA VAL A 347 8.63 -7.39 -15.57
C VAL A 347 9.60 -6.31 -15.07
N ASP A 348 10.88 -6.52 -15.31
CA ASP A 348 11.99 -5.64 -14.92
C ASP A 348 12.07 -4.34 -15.75
N SER A 349 11.29 -4.19 -16.83
CA SER A 349 11.16 -2.90 -17.53
C SER A 349 10.11 -1.97 -16.92
N ILE A 350 9.18 -2.51 -16.11
CA ILE A 350 8.08 -1.74 -15.51
C ILE A 350 8.62 -0.77 -14.46
N ALA A 351 8.11 0.47 -14.50
CA ALA A 351 8.35 1.52 -13.50
C ALA A 351 9.84 1.85 -13.25
N LYS A 352 10.73 1.56 -14.20
CA LYS A 352 12.13 1.97 -14.18
C LYS A 352 12.33 3.40 -14.67
N ASP A 353 13.40 4.02 -14.21
CA ASP A 353 13.81 5.39 -14.49
C ASP A 353 12.68 6.43 -14.39
N PRO A 354 11.97 6.47 -13.25
CA PRO A 354 10.83 7.37 -13.06
C PRO A 354 11.25 8.85 -13.05
N GLU A 355 10.29 9.73 -13.31
CA GLU A 355 10.46 11.16 -13.04
C GLU A 355 10.75 11.41 -11.56
N ALA A 356 11.42 12.53 -11.26
CA ALA A 356 11.88 12.84 -9.90
C ALA A 356 10.76 12.80 -8.83
N LYS A 357 9.55 13.22 -9.21
CA LYS A 357 8.36 13.25 -8.35
C LYS A 357 7.81 11.84 -8.03
N ASP A 358 8.08 10.87 -8.90
CA ASP A 358 7.51 9.52 -8.84
C ASP A 358 8.49 8.47 -8.29
N VAL A 359 9.73 8.87 -7.97
CA VAL A 359 10.80 7.97 -7.50
C VAL A 359 10.37 7.11 -6.32
N ALA A 360 9.74 7.70 -5.31
CA ALA A 360 9.31 6.98 -4.12
C ALA A 360 8.18 5.98 -4.43
N GLU A 361 7.17 6.40 -5.20
CA GLU A 361 6.03 5.58 -5.59
C GLU A 361 6.45 4.39 -6.48
N SER A 362 7.38 4.64 -7.42
CA SER A 362 8.00 3.58 -8.24
C SER A 362 8.71 2.54 -7.37
N LEU A 363 9.48 2.93 -6.36
CA LEU A 363 10.15 1.97 -5.47
C LEU A 363 9.17 1.12 -4.69
N TYR A 364 8.10 1.71 -4.15
CA TYR A 364 7.07 0.93 -3.45
C TYR A 364 6.33 -0.02 -4.38
N LEU A 365 6.03 0.40 -5.62
CA LEU A 365 5.46 -0.48 -6.64
C LEU A 365 6.40 -1.64 -6.98
N LEU A 366 7.70 -1.40 -7.09
CA LEU A 366 8.65 -2.46 -7.38
C LEU A 366 8.84 -3.43 -6.18
N LEU A 367 8.71 -2.94 -4.95
CA LEU A 367 8.60 -3.81 -3.77
C LEU A 367 7.33 -4.65 -3.83
N LEU A 368 6.19 -4.08 -4.24
CA LEU A 368 4.97 -4.85 -4.46
C LEU A 368 5.18 -5.92 -5.54
N ALA A 369 5.80 -5.57 -6.67
CA ALA A 369 6.10 -6.53 -7.74
C ALA A 369 6.98 -7.69 -7.25
N ARG A 370 8.02 -7.42 -6.46
CA ARG A 370 8.86 -8.45 -5.83
C ARG A 370 8.06 -9.31 -4.85
N LEU A 371 7.19 -8.72 -4.04
CA LEU A 371 6.31 -9.45 -3.11
C LEU A 371 5.37 -10.39 -3.88
N LEU A 372 4.76 -9.93 -4.97
CA LEU A 372 3.88 -10.72 -5.81
C LEU A 372 4.62 -11.87 -6.50
N ALA A 373 5.84 -11.62 -6.99
CA ALA A 373 6.71 -12.67 -7.53
C ALA A 373 7.06 -13.73 -6.47
N MET A 374 7.37 -13.30 -5.24
CA MET A 374 7.62 -14.22 -4.14
C MET A 374 6.38 -15.05 -3.80
N SER A 375 5.24 -14.40 -3.71
CA SER A 375 3.94 -15.01 -3.39
C SER A 375 3.54 -16.04 -4.43
N ASN A 376 3.64 -15.69 -5.72
CA ASN A 376 3.30 -16.57 -6.83
C ASN A 376 4.22 -17.78 -6.89
N HIS A 377 5.54 -17.58 -6.77
CA HIS A 377 6.50 -18.68 -6.82
C HIS A 377 6.35 -19.67 -5.65
N GLN A 378 6.07 -19.14 -4.45
CA GLN A 378 5.93 -19.94 -3.23
C GLN A 378 4.51 -20.48 -3.04
N GLU A 379 3.55 -20.10 -3.88
CA GLU A 379 2.12 -20.46 -3.78
C GLU A 379 1.50 -20.09 -2.41
N VAL A 380 1.91 -18.95 -1.86
CA VAL A 380 1.44 -18.42 -0.57
C VAL A 380 0.81 -17.06 -0.77
N HIS A 381 -0.30 -16.76 -0.10
CA HIS A 381 -0.93 -15.44 -0.16
C HIS A 381 0.08 -14.31 0.16
N PRO A 382 0.08 -13.16 -0.55
CA PRO A 382 1.11 -12.12 -0.37
C PRO A 382 1.29 -11.68 1.08
N LEU A 383 0.18 -11.44 1.80
CA LEU A 383 0.20 -11.02 3.21
C LEU A 383 0.63 -12.11 4.22
N ALA A 384 0.75 -13.37 3.77
CA ALA A 384 1.24 -14.47 4.60
C ALA A 384 2.76 -14.67 4.50
N LEU A 385 3.43 -14.00 3.56
CA LEU A 385 4.89 -14.02 3.46
C LEU A 385 5.55 -13.44 4.72
N LYS A 386 6.60 -14.12 5.20
CA LYS A 386 7.30 -13.75 6.46
C LYS A 386 7.93 -12.35 6.38
N GLU A 387 8.26 -11.91 5.17
CA GLU A 387 8.85 -10.60 4.88
C GLU A 387 7.91 -9.44 5.23
N ILE A 388 6.60 -9.67 5.26
CA ILE A 388 5.62 -8.60 5.55
C ILE A 388 4.60 -8.94 6.63
N LYS A 389 4.40 -10.21 6.97
CA LYS A 389 3.33 -10.61 7.91
C LYS A 389 3.44 -9.91 9.27
N TYR A 390 4.66 -9.77 9.80
CA TYR A 390 4.89 -9.30 11.17
C TYR A 390 5.40 -7.85 11.28
N ILE A 391 5.66 -7.19 10.15
CA ILE A 391 6.12 -5.80 10.15
C ILE A 391 4.96 -4.83 10.42
N TRP A 392 5.29 -3.66 10.96
CA TRP A 392 4.32 -2.64 11.33
C TRP A 392 3.68 -2.00 10.08
N GLY A 393 2.36 -1.83 10.11
CA GLY A 393 1.58 -1.22 9.01
C GLY A 393 1.05 0.18 9.29
N ASP A 394 1.26 0.70 10.51
CA ASP A 394 0.73 2.01 10.96
C ASP A 394 -0.78 2.15 10.70
N PHE A 395 -1.51 1.09 11.06
CA PHE A 395 -2.95 1.03 10.89
C PHE A 395 -3.63 1.86 11.98
N VAL A 396 -4.57 2.71 11.55
CA VAL A 396 -5.46 3.42 12.48
C VAL A 396 -6.73 2.60 12.72
N PRO A 397 -7.37 2.72 13.91
CA PRO A 397 -8.68 2.11 14.16
C PRO A 397 -9.72 2.52 13.11
N THR A 398 -10.46 1.54 12.60
CA THR A 398 -11.50 1.73 11.57
C THR A 398 -12.47 2.88 11.87
N GLN A 399 -12.85 3.07 13.14
CA GLN A 399 -13.79 4.12 13.56
C GLN A 399 -13.26 5.53 13.34
N LEU A 400 -11.92 5.72 13.35
CA LEU A 400 -11.31 7.02 13.06
C LEU A 400 -11.41 7.39 11.58
N ASN A 401 -11.60 6.41 10.70
CA ASN A 401 -11.75 6.62 9.26
C ASN A 401 -13.20 6.78 8.80
N ASP A 402 -14.19 6.63 9.69
CA ASP A 402 -15.60 6.70 9.31
C ASP A 402 -16.03 8.14 9.05
N ILE A 403 -16.71 8.36 7.92
CA ILE A 403 -17.22 9.68 7.53
C ILE A 403 -18.55 9.92 8.25
N ASP A 404 -18.60 10.93 9.13
CA ASP A 404 -19.89 11.37 9.70
C ASP A 404 -20.68 12.15 8.65
N LEU A 405 -21.81 11.58 8.22
CA LEU A 405 -22.73 12.19 7.25
C LEU A 405 -23.72 13.15 7.90
N SER A 406 -23.57 13.44 9.21
CA SER A 406 -24.45 14.37 9.91
C SER A 406 -24.24 15.81 9.42
N VAL A 407 -25.29 16.63 9.45
CA VAL A 407 -25.22 18.04 9.04
C VAL A 407 -24.26 18.86 9.92
N ASN A 408 -23.96 18.37 11.13
CA ASN A 408 -23.06 19.00 12.10
C ASN A 408 -21.71 18.27 12.20
N ALA A 409 -21.40 17.39 11.24
CA ALA A 409 -20.14 16.67 11.23
C ALA A 409 -18.96 17.65 11.19
N GLY A 410 -17.89 17.30 11.90
CA GLY A 410 -16.60 17.98 11.78
C GLY A 410 -15.98 17.80 10.39
N PRO A 411 -14.75 18.30 10.17
CA PRO A 411 -14.03 17.97 8.95
C PRO A 411 -13.90 16.45 8.78
N PRO A 412 -13.88 15.93 7.53
CA PRO A 412 -13.71 14.50 7.29
C PRO A 412 -12.38 14.01 7.87
N PRO A 413 -12.27 12.71 8.20
CA PRO A 413 -11.02 12.11 8.65
C PRO A 413 -9.86 12.35 7.68
N GLU A 414 -8.66 12.52 8.22
CA GLU A 414 -7.45 12.56 7.41
C GLU A 414 -6.99 11.14 7.09
N TRP A 415 -7.10 10.78 5.81
CA TRP A 415 -6.58 9.53 5.30
C TRP A 415 -5.08 9.63 5.03
N THR A 416 -4.33 8.58 5.36
CA THR A 416 -2.87 8.65 5.42
C THR A 416 -2.14 7.71 4.45
N LEU A 417 -2.82 6.75 3.82
CA LEU A 417 -2.18 5.89 2.81
C LEU A 417 -2.16 6.61 1.45
N PRO A 418 -0.99 6.99 0.89
CA PRO A 418 -0.95 7.62 -0.42
C PRO A 418 -1.51 6.70 -1.51
N PHE A 419 -2.25 7.29 -2.44
CA PHE A 419 -2.99 6.57 -3.45
C PHE A 419 -2.99 7.31 -4.78
N SER A 420 -2.83 6.54 -5.86
CA SER A 420 -3.08 6.97 -7.24
C SER A 420 -3.66 5.81 -8.03
N PHE A 421 -4.45 6.11 -9.07
CA PHE A 421 -4.95 5.07 -9.98
C PHE A 421 -3.78 4.30 -10.61
N LYS A 422 -2.77 5.02 -11.10
CA LYS A 422 -1.58 4.48 -11.76
C LYS A 422 -0.82 3.47 -10.89
N TYR A 423 -0.41 3.87 -9.68
CA TYR A 423 0.48 3.05 -8.85
C TYR A 423 -0.26 2.03 -7.96
N ASN A 424 -1.54 2.24 -7.64
CA ASN A 424 -2.27 1.31 -6.77
C ASN A 424 -3.17 0.33 -7.55
N ILE A 425 -3.61 0.68 -8.76
CA ILE A 425 -4.54 -0.15 -9.55
C ILE A 425 -3.90 -0.59 -10.86
N GLU A 426 -3.60 0.36 -11.76
CA GLU A 426 -3.24 0.06 -13.16
C GLU A 426 -1.94 -0.75 -13.27
N ILE A 427 -0.82 -0.22 -12.76
CA ILE A 427 0.47 -0.87 -12.92
C ILE A 427 0.57 -2.19 -12.13
N PRO A 428 0.07 -2.31 -10.88
CA PRO A 428 0.03 -3.60 -10.20
C PRO A 428 -0.69 -4.70 -10.99
N LEU A 429 -1.81 -4.39 -11.65
CA LEU A 429 -2.48 -5.35 -12.53
C LEU A 429 -1.62 -5.68 -13.76
N HIS A 430 -1.00 -4.67 -14.37
CA HIS A 430 -0.09 -4.89 -15.50
C HIS A 430 1.12 -5.77 -15.14
N VAL A 431 1.66 -5.63 -13.92
CA VAL A 431 2.72 -6.50 -13.40
C VAL A 431 2.24 -7.95 -13.33
N LEU A 432 1.03 -8.20 -12.84
CA LEU A 432 0.45 -9.54 -12.76
C LEU A 432 0.22 -10.14 -14.16
N GLU A 433 -0.30 -9.36 -15.10
CA GLU A 433 -0.47 -9.79 -16.49
C GLU A 433 0.87 -10.18 -17.13
N LYS A 434 1.91 -9.37 -16.94
CA LYS A 434 3.27 -9.71 -17.40
C LYS A 434 3.82 -10.97 -16.74
N MET A 435 3.40 -11.27 -15.53
CA MET A 435 3.74 -12.51 -14.84
C MET A 435 2.92 -13.72 -15.31
N ASP A 436 2.08 -13.57 -16.35
CA ASP A 436 1.10 -14.55 -16.83
C ASP A 436 0.10 -14.98 -15.74
N ILE A 437 -0.30 -14.03 -14.88
CA ILE A 437 -1.30 -14.26 -13.83
C ILE A 437 -2.65 -13.70 -14.28
N ASP A 438 -3.67 -14.56 -14.30
CA ASP A 438 -5.05 -14.14 -14.53
C ASP A 438 -5.56 -13.29 -13.34
N ILE A 439 -5.75 -11.99 -13.58
CA ILE A 439 -6.13 -10.99 -12.58
C ILE A 439 -7.58 -11.14 -12.08
N PHE A 440 -8.38 -12.01 -12.70
CA PHE A 440 -9.77 -12.29 -12.35
C PHE A 440 -9.86 -13.58 -11.51
N GLU A 441 -9.21 -14.66 -11.93
CA GLU A 441 -9.23 -15.94 -11.19
C GLU A 441 -8.49 -15.87 -9.85
N THR A 442 -7.48 -15.00 -9.76
CA THR A 442 -6.62 -14.87 -8.57
C THR A 442 -7.01 -13.73 -7.64
N LEU A 443 -8.26 -13.27 -7.74
CA LEU A 443 -8.80 -12.19 -6.92
C LEU A 443 -8.57 -12.39 -5.40
N PRO A 444 -8.70 -13.60 -4.80
CA PRO A 444 -8.44 -13.78 -3.37
C PRO A 444 -7.01 -13.40 -2.93
N GLN A 445 -6.02 -13.50 -3.82
CA GLN A 445 -4.61 -13.16 -3.57
C GLN A 445 -4.25 -11.74 -4.04
N HIS A 446 -4.98 -11.24 -5.04
CA HIS A 446 -4.61 -10.01 -5.76
C HIS A 446 -5.69 -8.92 -5.72
N ASP A 447 -6.62 -9.00 -4.75
CA ASP A 447 -7.60 -7.93 -4.50
C ASP A 447 -6.91 -6.62 -4.09
N LEU A 448 -7.52 -5.47 -4.39
CA LEU A 448 -6.85 -4.17 -4.17
C LEU A 448 -6.54 -3.89 -2.69
N TRP A 449 -7.35 -4.39 -1.77
CA TRP A 449 -7.10 -4.26 -0.33
C TRP A 449 -5.81 -5.00 0.09
N VAL A 450 -5.41 -6.06 -0.64
CA VAL A 450 -4.13 -6.76 -0.41
C VAL A 450 -2.96 -5.85 -0.75
N PHE A 451 -3.02 -5.17 -1.91
CA PHE A 451 -1.98 -4.24 -2.34
C PHE A 451 -1.90 -3.05 -1.37
N ASN A 452 -3.02 -2.45 -1.00
CA ASN A 452 -3.07 -1.34 -0.04
C ASN A 452 -2.52 -1.74 1.34
N THR A 453 -2.77 -2.98 1.79
CA THR A 453 -2.19 -3.52 3.03
C THR A 453 -0.67 -3.65 2.91
N ALA A 454 -0.15 -4.14 1.78
CA ALA A 454 1.29 -4.23 1.53
C ALA A 454 1.95 -2.84 1.48
N TYR A 455 1.36 -1.88 0.75
CA TYR A 455 1.84 -0.50 0.71
C TYR A 455 1.86 0.15 2.09
N SER A 456 0.83 -0.08 2.91
CA SER A 456 0.79 0.38 4.30
C SER A 456 1.97 -0.13 5.11
N LYS A 457 2.35 -1.40 4.91
CA LYS A 457 3.50 -2.01 5.59
C LYS A 457 4.84 -1.53 5.06
N PHE A 458 4.99 -1.28 3.76
CA PHE A 458 6.25 -0.78 3.19
C PHE A 458 6.62 0.63 3.69
N ARG A 459 5.66 1.56 3.75
CA ARG A 459 5.95 2.98 4.01
C ARG A 459 6.54 3.27 5.40
N GLY A 460 6.32 2.40 6.38
CA GLY A 460 6.88 2.53 7.73
C GLY A 460 8.14 1.70 7.99
N THR A 461 8.55 0.82 7.06
CA THR A 461 9.55 -0.22 7.37
C THR A 461 10.56 -0.49 6.26
N ALA A 462 10.27 -0.10 5.03
CA ALA A 462 11.22 -0.19 3.93
C ALA A 462 12.34 0.84 4.12
N SER A 463 13.58 0.40 3.94
CA SER A 463 14.73 1.28 3.84
C SER A 463 14.99 1.64 2.38
N ALA A 464 15.65 2.77 2.15
CA ALA A 464 16.05 3.18 0.82
C ALA A 464 17.53 3.62 0.80
N ARG A 465 18.26 3.18 -0.24
CA ARG A 465 19.63 3.60 -0.50
C ARG A 465 19.62 4.63 -1.62
N LYS A 466 20.30 5.74 -1.37
CA LYS A 466 20.49 6.81 -2.36
C LYS A 466 21.61 6.43 -3.32
N GLY A 467 21.40 6.73 -4.60
CA GLY A 467 22.42 6.64 -5.62
C GLY A 467 23.55 7.63 -5.41
N LEU A 468 24.77 7.20 -5.68
CA LEU A 468 25.95 8.07 -5.63
C LEU A 468 25.94 9.13 -6.74
N ARG A 469 25.14 8.92 -7.79
CA ARG A 469 25.14 9.75 -9.00
C ARG A 469 24.33 11.04 -8.86
N ASP A 470 23.11 10.95 -8.33
CA ASP A 470 22.18 12.08 -8.23
C ASP A 470 21.57 12.26 -6.82
N GLY A 471 21.96 11.42 -5.86
CA GLY A 471 21.47 11.46 -4.48
C GLY A 471 20.00 11.04 -4.31
N ARG A 472 19.35 10.54 -5.36
CA ARG A 472 17.96 10.06 -5.30
C ARG A 472 17.90 8.63 -4.77
N PRO A 473 16.81 8.22 -4.12
CA PRO A 473 16.56 6.81 -3.81
C PRO A 473 16.56 5.95 -5.08
N GLU A 474 17.37 4.89 -5.09
CA GLU A 474 17.50 3.97 -6.23
C GLU A 474 17.18 2.53 -5.88
N VAL A 475 17.51 2.11 -4.65
CA VAL A 475 17.21 0.77 -4.14
C VAL A 475 16.34 0.90 -2.90
N ALA A 476 15.28 0.11 -2.82
CA ALA A 476 14.46 -0.04 -1.63
C ALA A 476 14.44 -1.51 -1.20
N ALA A 477 14.37 -1.75 0.11
CA ALA A 477 14.29 -3.09 0.66
C ALA A 477 13.48 -3.12 1.96
N VAL A 478 12.75 -4.21 2.17
CA VAL A 478 12.07 -4.48 3.45
C VAL A 478 12.99 -5.35 4.29
N HIS A 479 13.29 -4.88 5.51
CA HIS A 479 14.14 -5.58 6.48
C HIS A 479 13.32 -5.93 7.74
N PRO A 480 12.61 -7.09 7.74
CA PRO A 480 11.67 -7.48 8.80
C PRO A 480 12.21 -7.43 10.23
N PHE A 481 13.51 -7.62 10.44
CA PHE A 481 14.12 -7.64 11.77
C PHE A 481 14.85 -6.35 12.12
N TRP A 482 15.51 -5.70 11.15
CA TRP A 482 16.11 -4.37 11.35
C TRP A 482 15.06 -3.34 11.76
N CYS A 483 13.86 -3.38 11.17
CA CYS A 483 12.78 -2.44 11.51
C CYS A 483 12.16 -2.68 12.90
N LEU A 484 12.55 -3.75 13.61
CA LEU A 484 12.15 -4.00 15.00
C LEU A 484 13.04 -3.25 16.01
N ALA A 485 14.22 -2.76 15.60
CA ALA A 485 15.04 -1.92 16.45
C ALA A 485 14.46 -0.50 16.49
N ASN A 486 13.75 -0.16 17.57
CA ASN A 486 13.03 1.12 17.69
C ASN A 486 13.95 2.34 17.61
N HIS A 487 13.38 3.45 17.17
CA HIS A 487 14.12 4.71 17.02
C HIS A 487 14.41 5.39 18.37
N ASP A 488 15.66 5.86 18.54
CA ASP A 488 16.03 6.87 19.53
C ASP A 488 17.00 7.88 18.88
N CYS A 489 16.94 9.15 19.31
CA CYS A 489 17.89 10.17 18.82
C CYS A 489 19.25 10.10 19.54
N ASP A 490 19.42 9.34 20.61
CA ASP A 490 20.69 8.85 21.13
C ASP A 490 20.71 7.31 20.98
N PRO A 491 20.94 6.76 19.77
CA PRO A 491 20.89 5.32 19.53
C PRO A 491 22.11 4.59 20.14
N ASN A 492 21.97 3.29 20.48
CA ASN A 492 23.14 2.43 20.82
C ASN A 492 23.70 1.70 19.61
N VAL A 493 22.98 1.68 18.49
CA VAL A 493 23.46 1.10 17.24
C VAL A 493 23.60 2.14 16.13
N THR A 494 24.32 1.75 15.10
CA THR A 494 24.32 2.36 13.78
C THR A 494 24.23 1.24 12.75
N TRP A 495 24.04 1.57 11.48
CA TRP A 495 23.83 0.57 10.45
C TRP A 495 24.51 0.90 9.14
N GLU A 496 24.78 -0.15 8.37
CA GLU A 496 25.28 -0.08 7.01
C GLU A 496 24.47 -1.02 6.12
N TRP A 497 24.22 -0.61 4.87
CA TRP A 497 23.54 -1.43 3.87
C TRP A 497 24.40 -1.63 2.61
N GLY A 498 24.97 -2.84 2.52
CA GLY A 498 25.83 -3.29 1.41
C GLY A 498 25.44 -4.67 0.89
N GLY A 499 24.14 -4.92 0.70
CA GLY A 499 23.58 -6.22 0.26
C GLY A 499 23.08 -7.09 1.42
N ARG A 500 23.63 -6.87 2.61
CA ARG A 500 23.03 -7.27 3.88
C ARG A 500 22.87 -6.02 4.75
N MET A 501 21.75 -5.94 5.44
CA MET A 501 21.51 -4.89 6.44
C MET A 501 22.21 -5.31 7.72
N THR A 502 23.16 -4.50 8.20
CA THR A 502 23.92 -4.81 9.42
C THR A 502 23.78 -3.72 10.45
N LEU A 503 23.37 -4.08 11.67
CA LEU A 503 23.45 -3.20 12.84
C LEU A 503 24.77 -3.45 13.57
N PHE A 504 25.46 -2.38 13.94
CA PHE A 504 26.66 -2.40 14.77
C PHE A 504 26.42 -1.64 16.06
N ALA A 505 26.84 -2.21 17.18
CA ALA A 505 26.90 -1.48 18.44
C ALA A 505 27.86 -0.31 18.28
N ARG A 506 27.41 0.90 18.61
CA ARG A 506 28.25 2.09 18.51
C ARG A 506 29.46 1.94 19.41
N GLU A 507 30.60 2.43 18.93
CA GLU A 507 31.80 2.54 19.76
C GLU A 507 31.68 3.67 20.80
N THR A 508 31.01 4.76 20.40
CA THR A 508 30.75 5.96 21.21
C THR A 508 29.31 6.42 21.01
N ARG A 509 28.63 6.79 22.10
CA ARG A 509 27.27 7.35 22.09
C ARG A 509 27.24 8.76 21.51
N VAL A 510 26.14 9.11 20.84
CA VAL A 510 25.97 10.43 20.21
C VAL A 510 25.91 11.52 21.29
N VAL A 511 25.19 11.26 22.38
CA VAL A 511 25.09 12.22 23.48
C VAL A 511 26.21 12.02 24.50
N GLY A 512 27.01 13.07 24.69
CA GLY A 512 28.01 13.18 25.75
C GLY A 512 29.27 12.34 25.56
N ASN A 513 29.52 11.81 24.35
CA ASN A 513 30.69 10.98 24.02
C ASN A 513 30.94 9.85 25.03
N ARG A 514 29.85 9.25 25.54
CA ARG A 514 29.93 8.15 26.50
C ARG A 514 30.41 6.87 25.80
N PRO A 515 31.10 5.95 26.51
CA PRO A 515 31.44 4.64 25.95
C PRO A 515 30.21 3.94 25.38
N GLY A 516 30.37 3.33 24.22
CA GLY A 516 29.32 2.55 23.57
C GLY A 516 29.22 1.11 24.06
N GLY A 517 28.75 0.21 23.20
CA GLY A 517 28.33 -1.15 23.57
C GLY A 517 26.91 -1.19 24.15
N ILE A 518 26.43 -2.40 24.46
CA ILE A 518 25.05 -2.66 24.90
C ILE A 518 25.09 -3.70 26.01
N LYS A 519 24.34 -3.48 27.11
CA LYS A 519 24.25 -4.42 28.22
C LYS A 519 23.13 -5.42 28.05
N ALA A 520 23.30 -6.60 28.63
CA ALA A 520 22.24 -7.59 28.71
C ALA A 520 20.95 -6.97 29.28
N GLY A 521 19.83 -7.16 28.58
CA GLY A 521 18.53 -6.61 28.94
C GLY A 521 18.22 -5.23 28.36
N GLU A 522 19.20 -4.49 27.82
CA GLU A 522 18.94 -3.21 27.15
C GLU A 522 18.24 -3.41 25.79
N GLU A 523 17.40 -2.45 25.43
CA GLU A 523 16.80 -2.38 24.09
C GLU A 523 17.83 -1.93 23.06
N ILE A 524 17.80 -2.52 21.87
CA ILE A 524 18.57 -2.11 20.70
C ILE A 524 17.82 -0.92 20.07
N LEU A 525 18.38 0.26 20.21
CA LEU A 525 17.81 1.53 19.77
C LEU A 525 18.55 2.04 18.54
N ASN A 526 17.84 2.08 17.42
CA ASN A 526 18.30 2.48 16.10
C ASN A 526 18.00 3.95 15.79
N HIS A 527 18.40 4.44 14.62
CA HIS A 527 18.09 5.78 14.14
C HIS A 527 17.51 5.77 12.72
N TYR A 528 16.39 6.46 12.53
CA TYR A 528 15.67 6.59 11.25
C TYR A 528 15.82 7.97 10.61
N CYS A 529 16.50 8.88 11.30
CA CYS A 529 16.90 10.19 10.80
C CYS A 529 18.39 10.40 11.04
N ASP A 530 18.90 11.49 10.50
CA ASP A 530 20.23 11.99 10.84
C ASP A 530 20.20 12.56 12.27
N VAL A 531 20.93 11.90 13.17
CA VAL A 531 20.97 12.21 14.61
C VAL A 531 21.82 13.44 14.94
N ASP A 532 22.57 13.96 13.97
CA ASP A 532 23.38 15.18 14.13
C ASP A 532 22.56 16.46 13.88
N LEU A 533 21.34 16.32 13.33
CA LEU A 533 20.42 17.45 13.12
C LEU A 533 19.83 18.00 14.43
N PRO A 534 19.41 19.28 14.47
CA PRO A 534 18.63 19.86 15.55
C PRO A 534 17.28 19.15 15.77
N VAL A 535 16.71 19.26 16.98
CA VAL A 535 15.47 18.55 17.36
C VAL A 535 14.29 18.77 16.42
N LYS A 536 14.10 20.02 15.94
CA LYS A 536 13.02 20.36 15.01
C LYS A 536 13.17 19.57 13.71
N ASP A 537 14.35 19.66 13.09
CA ASP A 537 14.65 18.99 11.82
C ASP A 537 14.61 17.46 11.96
N ARG A 538 15.05 16.91 13.11
CA ARG A 538 14.92 15.47 13.38
C ARG A 538 13.47 15.02 13.45
N ARG A 539 12.59 15.79 14.13
CA ARG A 539 11.16 15.49 14.25
C ARG A 539 10.47 15.57 12.90
N GLU A 540 10.72 16.62 12.12
CA GLU A 540 10.17 16.78 10.77
C GLU A 540 10.62 15.64 9.84
N TRP A 541 11.90 15.27 9.86
CA TRP A 541 12.43 14.20 9.01
C TRP A 541 11.88 12.82 9.40
N ALA A 542 11.85 12.51 10.69
CA ALA A 542 11.44 11.19 11.18
C ALA A 542 9.92 10.99 11.20
N GLN A 543 9.12 12.07 11.12
CA GLN A 543 7.66 12.01 11.25
C GLN A 543 7.02 10.99 10.31
N GLY A 544 7.42 10.97 9.05
CA GLY A 544 6.87 10.02 8.07
C GLY A 544 7.18 8.56 8.40
N ALA A 545 8.41 8.26 8.82
CA ALA A 545 8.84 6.89 9.15
C ALA A 545 8.30 6.40 10.49
N LEU A 546 8.10 7.31 11.45
CA LEU A 546 7.63 6.98 12.80
C LEU A 546 6.10 7.03 12.93
N GLY A 547 5.40 7.74 12.04
CA GLY A 547 3.98 8.05 12.19
C GLY A 547 3.71 9.22 13.15
N GLY A 548 4.74 10.02 13.46
CA GLY A 548 4.63 11.16 14.38
C GLY A 548 5.98 11.67 14.90
N TRP A 549 5.95 12.71 15.73
CA TRP A 549 7.14 13.31 16.31
C TRP A 549 7.81 12.42 17.34
N CYS A 550 9.14 12.27 17.23
CA CYS A 550 9.92 11.53 18.20
C CYS A 550 9.82 12.14 19.61
N MET A 551 9.43 11.30 20.56
CA MET A 551 9.26 11.62 21.98
C MET A 551 10.36 11.01 22.87
N CYS A 552 11.52 10.65 22.29
CA CYS A 552 12.66 10.18 23.07
C CYS A 552 13.15 11.28 24.03
N ARG A 553 13.86 10.86 25.08
CA ARG A 553 14.37 11.78 26.10
C ARG A 553 15.20 12.91 25.52
N ARG A 554 16.10 12.62 24.57
CA ARG A 554 16.94 13.64 23.92
C ARG A 554 16.09 14.72 23.24
N CYS A 555 15.08 14.33 22.45
CA CYS A 555 14.21 15.29 21.77
C CYS A 555 13.45 16.17 22.76
N ARG A 556 12.90 15.57 23.83
CA ARG A 556 12.16 16.32 24.84
C ARG A 556 13.05 17.30 25.60
N ASP A 557 14.23 16.85 26.03
CA ASP A 557 15.19 17.69 26.76
C ASP A 557 15.67 18.87 25.89
N GLU A 558 15.99 18.62 24.61
CA GLU A 558 16.40 19.66 23.66
C GLU A 558 15.27 20.64 23.31
N ALA A 559 14.03 20.16 23.12
CA ALA A 559 12.87 21.01 22.83
C ALA A 559 12.50 21.90 24.03
N ALA A 560 12.51 21.35 25.24
CA ALA A 560 12.25 22.12 26.46
C ALA A 560 13.31 23.22 26.67
N ALA A 561 14.58 22.93 26.40
CA ALA A 561 15.65 23.92 26.47
C ALA A 561 15.47 25.05 25.43
N ALA A 562 15.00 24.73 24.23
CA ALA A 562 14.72 25.74 23.20
C ALA A 562 13.57 26.67 23.61
N ASN A 563 12.49 26.13 24.17
CA ASN A 563 11.31 26.91 24.60
C ASN A 563 11.57 27.77 25.85
N GLY A 564 12.50 27.38 26.71
CA GLY A 564 12.91 28.17 27.88
C GLY A 564 13.89 29.32 27.58
N SER A 565 14.26 29.51 26.31
CA SER A 565 15.25 30.50 25.85
C SER A 565 14.64 31.74 25.17
N ASP A 566 13.32 31.79 25.02
CA ASP A 566 12.57 32.90 24.40
C ASP A 566 11.97 33.88 25.43
#